data_AF-A0A6G3ZCJ5-F1
#
_entry.id   AF-A0A6G3ZCJ5-F1
#
_cell.length_a   1.000
_cell.length_b   1.000
_cell.length_c   1.000
_cell.angle_alpha   90.00
_cell.angle_beta   90.00
_cell.angle_gamma   90.00
#
_symmetry.space_group_name_H-M   'P 1'
#
loop_
_entity.id
_entity.type
_entity.pdbx_description
1 polymer ?
#
loop_
_entity_poly.entity_id
_entity_poly.type
_entity_poly.pdbx_seq_one_letter_code
_entity_poly.pdbx_strand_id
1 'polypeptide(L)'
;MKLDGLQDWIVSPDGLGSEISALKRWSARRSFSSVEVERSVEEQAPNWRRMLLAASVLAASDNFEHHDIALMIAQAAIEFGADAVQRDAGALVLTQLSNMRAVNLAVEKNLVNPELEKRLGITETLLATRRMIESEIALGDGANIYGNDFQRDLWRELRQARWTSATAPTAAGKTFLVVNWLLSQIAEKKAELVVFIAPTRALVSEIEKEVLSTGHRFGIDGLRVSSLPIAQFGDGMAPTVLIFTQERLHLFLNAVPAPPSIDIAIVDEAQKLEERLRGVILQDAIERIARSNGDCRFVFLSPHTSNPDLLVADAPEGTDVAVVPGASPTVTQHLIAASQRHRKPKEWTLSLVDGDQEYLFGEFLLPDRPVGGQLKR
;
A
#
# COMPACT_ATOMS: atom_id res chain seq x y z
N MET A 1 -33.75 -8.03 4.71
CA MET A 1 -32.43 -8.30 4.11
C MET A 1 -31.38 -7.76 5.07
N LYS A 2 -30.40 -8.57 5.49
CA LYS A 2 -29.27 -8.06 6.30
C LYS A 2 -28.37 -7.19 5.42
N LEU A 3 -27.53 -6.35 6.04
CA LEU A 3 -26.63 -5.43 5.33
C LEU A 3 -25.73 -6.19 4.34
N ASP A 4 -25.14 -7.30 4.78
CA ASP A 4 -24.25 -8.14 3.97
C ASP A 4 -24.94 -8.67 2.72
N GLY A 5 -26.18 -9.17 2.88
CA GLY A 5 -26.97 -9.64 1.75
C GLY A 5 -27.33 -8.54 0.75
N LEU A 6 -27.48 -7.28 1.21
CA LEU A 6 -27.66 -6.13 0.33
C LEU A 6 -26.38 -5.79 -0.43
N GLN A 7 -25.23 -5.85 0.23
CA GLN A 7 -23.92 -5.61 -0.39
C GLN A 7 -23.64 -6.64 -1.49
N ASP A 8 -23.84 -7.92 -1.20
CA ASP A 8 -23.68 -8.99 -2.20
C ASP A 8 -24.67 -8.83 -3.37
N TRP A 9 -25.92 -8.45 -3.08
CA TRP A 9 -26.91 -8.21 -4.11
C TRP A 9 -26.54 -7.03 -5.02
N ILE A 10 -25.96 -5.95 -4.48
CA ILE A 10 -25.50 -4.80 -5.27
C ILE A 10 -24.49 -5.23 -6.33
N VAL A 11 -23.54 -6.09 -5.99
CA VAL A 11 -22.48 -6.53 -6.92
C VAL A 11 -23.01 -7.60 -7.88
N SER A 12 -24.07 -8.32 -7.50
CA SER A 12 -24.64 -9.38 -8.34
C SER A 12 -25.19 -8.89 -9.70
N PRO A 13 -25.29 -9.79 -10.69
CA PRO A 13 -25.91 -9.49 -11.98
C PRO A 13 -27.37 -9.01 -11.88
N ASP A 14 -28.09 -9.48 -10.86
CA ASP A 14 -29.49 -9.12 -10.59
C ASP A 14 -29.64 -7.74 -9.93
N GLY A 15 -28.53 -7.18 -9.42
CA GLY A 15 -28.46 -5.85 -8.81
C GLY A 15 -27.86 -4.81 -9.75
N LEU A 16 -26.68 -4.31 -9.39
CA LEU A 16 -25.96 -3.25 -10.12
C LEU A 16 -24.70 -3.75 -10.83
N GLY A 17 -24.41 -5.06 -10.82
CA GLY A 17 -23.18 -5.60 -11.40
C GLY A 17 -22.95 -5.16 -12.85
N SER A 18 -24.00 -5.18 -13.68
CA SER A 18 -23.90 -4.74 -15.09
C SER A 18 -23.60 -3.24 -15.24
N GLU A 19 -24.18 -2.39 -14.38
CA GLU A 19 -23.94 -0.95 -14.33
C GLU A 19 -22.52 -0.64 -13.82
N ILE A 20 -22.04 -1.39 -12.81
CA ILE A 20 -20.68 -1.28 -12.27
C ILE A 20 -19.65 -1.67 -13.33
N SER A 21 -19.83 -2.78 -14.03
CA SER A 21 -18.95 -3.19 -15.14
C SER A 21 -19.00 -2.20 -16.30
N ALA A 22 -20.14 -1.56 -16.57
CA ALA A 22 -20.23 -0.48 -17.54
C ALA A 22 -19.44 0.76 -17.08
N LEU A 23 -19.55 1.16 -15.81
CA LEU A 23 -18.79 2.27 -15.24
C LEU A 23 -17.28 2.00 -15.26
N LYS A 24 -16.84 0.79 -14.91
CA LYS A 24 -15.41 0.40 -14.94
C LYS A 24 -14.82 0.59 -16.35
N ARG A 25 -15.54 0.10 -17.37
CA ARG A 25 -15.17 0.29 -18.78
C ARG A 25 -15.15 1.76 -19.19
N TRP A 26 -16.16 2.51 -18.78
CA TRP A 26 -16.30 3.93 -19.07
C TRP A 26 -15.18 4.77 -18.43
N SER A 27 -14.86 4.51 -17.17
CA SER A 27 -13.78 5.17 -16.43
C SER A 27 -12.43 4.86 -17.05
N ALA A 28 -12.13 3.58 -17.33
CA ALA A 28 -10.86 3.17 -17.92
C ALA A 28 -10.59 3.82 -19.28
N ARG A 29 -11.62 3.94 -20.13
CA ARG A 29 -11.53 4.63 -21.42
C ARG A 29 -11.16 6.10 -21.26
N ARG A 30 -11.81 6.81 -20.34
CA ARG A 30 -11.57 8.24 -20.13
C ARG A 30 -10.22 8.55 -19.49
N SER A 31 -9.71 7.64 -18.65
CA SER A 31 -8.35 7.76 -18.13
C SER A 31 -7.29 7.66 -19.25
N PHE A 32 -7.63 7.08 -20.42
CA PHE A 32 -6.79 6.98 -21.61
C PHE A 32 -7.08 8.11 -22.63
N SER A 33 -6.70 9.34 -22.30
CA SER A 33 -7.04 10.54 -23.09
C SER A 33 -6.26 10.73 -24.40
N SER A 34 -5.27 9.90 -24.69
CA SER A 34 -4.27 10.12 -25.76
C SER A 34 -4.47 9.26 -27.02
N VAL A 35 -5.39 8.30 -27.00
CA VAL A 35 -5.66 7.42 -28.14
C VAL A 35 -6.92 7.92 -28.85
N GLU A 36 -6.89 8.00 -30.18
CA GLU A 36 -8.08 8.21 -31.02
C GLU A 36 -8.99 6.99 -30.86
N VAL A 37 -9.71 6.95 -29.74
CA VAL A 37 -10.77 5.98 -29.51
C VAL A 37 -11.86 6.28 -30.53
N GLU A 38 -12.06 5.36 -31.47
CA GLU A 38 -13.17 5.41 -32.41
C GLU A 38 -14.48 5.49 -31.60
N ARG A 39 -15.10 6.68 -31.59
CA ARG A 39 -16.26 7.06 -30.76
C ARG A 39 -17.56 6.38 -31.22
N SER A 40 -17.53 5.09 -31.52
CA SER A 40 -18.65 4.36 -32.10
C SER A 40 -19.62 3.77 -31.07
N VAL A 41 -19.32 3.90 -29.78
CA VAL A 41 -20.23 3.47 -28.70
C VAL A 41 -20.84 4.71 -28.04
N GLU A 42 -22.17 4.85 -28.11
CA GLU A 42 -22.90 5.88 -27.35
C GLU A 42 -22.63 5.68 -25.85
N GLU A 43 -21.82 6.55 -25.28
CA GLU A 43 -21.54 6.54 -23.84
C GLU A 43 -22.66 7.27 -23.10
N GLN A 44 -23.59 6.49 -22.54
CA GLN A 44 -24.50 7.03 -21.54
C GLN A 44 -23.72 7.37 -20.27
N ALA A 45 -23.85 8.61 -19.81
CA ALA A 45 -23.25 9.02 -18.55
C ALA A 45 -23.79 8.14 -17.42
N PRO A 46 -22.93 7.67 -16.49
CA PRO A 46 -23.37 6.82 -15.40
C PRO A 46 -24.35 7.56 -14.50
N ASN A 47 -25.30 6.83 -13.92
CA ASN A 47 -26.20 7.39 -12.91
C ASN A 47 -25.44 7.56 -11.58
N TRP A 48 -24.75 8.70 -11.44
CA TRP A 48 -23.91 8.99 -10.29
C TRP A 48 -24.63 8.84 -8.95
N ARG A 49 -25.91 9.24 -8.86
CA ARG A 49 -26.68 9.13 -7.62
C ARG A 49 -26.81 7.66 -7.18
N ARG A 50 -27.08 6.76 -8.12
CA ARG A 50 -27.23 5.32 -7.84
C ARG A 50 -25.88 4.67 -7.57
N MET A 51 -24.86 5.03 -8.34
CA MET A 51 -23.49 4.51 -8.16
C MET A 51 -22.89 4.95 -6.82
N LEU A 52 -22.98 6.22 -6.45
CA LEU A 52 -22.45 6.74 -5.19
C LEU A 52 -23.18 6.16 -3.97
N LEU A 53 -24.49 5.92 -4.07
CA LEU A 53 -25.24 5.22 -3.03
C LEU A 53 -24.79 3.76 -2.89
N ALA A 54 -24.58 3.07 -4.01
CA ALA A 54 -24.03 1.72 -3.97
C ALA A 54 -22.64 1.70 -3.33
N ALA A 55 -21.78 2.63 -3.75
CA ALA A 55 -20.42 2.76 -3.22
C ALA A 55 -20.38 3.05 -1.71
N SER A 56 -21.27 3.90 -1.19
CA SER A 56 -21.33 4.17 0.25
C SER A 56 -21.79 2.97 1.07
N VAL A 57 -22.65 2.11 0.51
CA VAL A 57 -23.06 0.85 1.16
C VAL A 57 -21.95 -0.20 1.09
N LEU A 58 -21.24 -0.29 -0.04
CA LEU A 58 -20.13 -1.20 -0.24
C LEU A 58 -18.88 -0.82 0.56
N ALA A 59 -18.66 0.49 0.80
CA ALA A 59 -17.56 0.98 1.62
C ALA A 59 -17.68 0.63 3.11
N ALA A 60 -18.83 0.12 3.55
CA ALA A 60 -19.07 -0.35 4.91
C ALA A 60 -19.01 -1.89 5.03
N SER A 61 -18.50 -2.58 4.02
CA SER A 61 -18.38 -4.04 3.95
C SER A 61 -16.99 -4.49 4.41
N ASP A 62 -16.84 -5.71 4.92
CA ASP A 62 -15.50 -6.28 5.20
C ASP A 62 -14.88 -6.99 3.98
N ASN A 63 -15.63 -7.11 2.87
CA ASN A 63 -15.17 -7.76 1.64
C ASN A 63 -14.29 -6.84 0.76
N PHE A 64 -13.10 -7.34 0.39
CA PHE A 64 -12.15 -6.69 -0.52
C PHE A 64 -12.75 -6.30 -1.88
N GLU A 65 -13.58 -7.16 -2.48
CA GLU A 65 -14.20 -6.87 -3.78
C GLU A 65 -15.16 -5.68 -3.70
N HIS A 66 -15.91 -5.60 -2.60
CA HIS A 66 -16.83 -4.48 -2.35
C HIS A 66 -16.06 -3.17 -2.20
N HIS A 67 -14.93 -3.19 -1.48
CA HIS A 67 -14.05 -2.02 -1.34
C HIS A 67 -13.40 -1.59 -2.65
N ASP A 68 -12.95 -2.52 -3.49
CA ASP A 68 -12.39 -2.20 -4.81
C ASP A 68 -13.43 -1.50 -5.71
N ILE A 69 -14.66 -2.02 -5.72
CA ILE A 69 -15.78 -1.41 -6.46
C ILE A 69 -16.11 -0.02 -5.91
N ALA A 70 -16.23 0.12 -4.59
CA ALA A 70 -16.51 1.40 -3.95
C ALA A 70 -15.42 2.44 -4.26
N LEU A 71 -14.16 2.02 -4.22
CA LEU A 71 -13.01 2.84 -4.60
C LEU A 71 -13.08 3.29 -6.06
N MET A 72 -13.37 2.37 -6.98
CA MET A 72 -13.52 2.68 -8.41
C MET A 72 -14.63 3.68 -8.68
N ILE A 73 -15.80 3.48 -8.06
CA ILE A 73 -16.92 4.43 -8.20
C ILE A 73 -16.54 5.81 -7.65
N ALA A 74 -15.92 5.86 -6.46
CA ALA A 74 -15.55 7.11 -5.80
C ALA A 74 -14.53 7.91 -6.61
N GLN A 75 -13.49 7.24 -7.14
CA GLN A 75 -12.49 7.86 -8.00
C GLN A 75 -13.09 8.36 -9.31
N ALA A 76 -13.92 7.54 -9.97
CA ALA A 76 -14.61 7.94 -11.18
C ALA A 76 -15.53 9.16 -10.94
N ALA A 77 -16.20 9.24 -9.79
CA ALA A 77 -17.05 10.37 -9.43
C ALA A 77 -16.25 11.65 -9.19
N ILE A 78 -15.06 11.56 -8.58
CA ILE A 78 -14.17 12.72 -8.38
C ILE A 78 -13.63 13.23 -9.71
N GLU A 79 -13.19 12.33 -10.59
CA GLU A 79 -12.58 12.71 -11.88
C GLU A 79 -13.61 13.19 -12.91
N PHE A 80 -14.76 12.51 -12.99
CA PHE A 80 -15.73 12.69 -14.07
C PHE A 80 -17.13 13.12 -13.62
N GLY A 81 -17.32 13.42 -12.33
CA GLY A 81 -18.56 13.96 -11.80
C GLY A 81 -18.95 15.27 -12.49
N ALA A 82 -20.23 15.39 -12.81
CA ALA A 82 -20.79 16.51 -13.57
C ALA A 82 -20.92 17.78 -12.74
N ASP A 83 -21.12 17.65 -11.42
CA ASP A 83 -21.28 18.75 -10.48
C ASP A 83 -20.38 18.58 -9.25
N ALA A 84 -20.25 19.64 -8.46
CA ALA A 84 -19.44 19.63 -7.24
C ALA A 84 -20.00 18.66 -6.18
N VAL A 85 -21.31 18.43 -6.17
CA VAL A 85 -21.97 17.57 -5.18
C VAL A 85 -21.58 16.11 -5.39
N GLN A 86 -21.48 15.66 -6.65
CA GLN A 86 -21.05 14.31 -7.02
C GLN A 86 -19.58 14.08 -6.67
N ARG A 87 -18.72 15.08 -6.89
CA ARG A 87 -17.29 14.99 -6.53
C ARG A 87 -17.09 14.99 -5.01
N ASP A 88 -17.83 15.84 -4.30
CA ASP A 88 -17.85 15.86 -2.83
C ASP A 88 -18.35 14.52 -2.27
N ALA A 89 -19.39 13.92 -2.86
CA ALA A 89 -19.87 12.61 -2.48
C ALA A 89 -18.85 11.49 -2.76
N GLY A 90 -18.14 11.55 -3.89
CA GLY A 90 -17.01 10.65 -4.16
C GLY A 90 -15.91 10.79 -3.12
N ALA A 91 -15.57 12.03 -2.74
CA ALA A 91 -14.60 12.29 -1.67
C ALA A 91 -15.05 11.71 -0.32
N LEU A 92 -16.36 11.80 0.01
CA LEU A 92 -16.90 11.18 1.22
C LEU A 92 -16.75 9.66 1.22
N VAL A 93 -17.04 8.99 0.11
CA VAL A 93 -16.82 7.54 0.00
C VAL A 93 -15.34 7.20 0.18
N LEU A 94 -14.42 8.01 -0.36
CA LEU A 94 -12.98 7.83 -0.09
C LEU A 94 -12.63 8.02 1.39
N THR A 95 -13.30 8.93 2.12
CA THR A 95 -13.10 9.04 3.58
C THR A 95 -13.62 7.82 4.32
N GLN A 96 -14.68 7.17 3.84
CA GLN A 96 -15.20 5.93 4.42
C GLN A 96 -14.24 4.75 4.22
N LEU A 97 -13.58 4.70 3.06
CA LEU A 97 -12.54 3.72 2.73
C LEU A 97 -11.17 4.07 3.36
N SER A 98 -11.13 5.01 4.31
CA SER A 98 -9.91 5.49 4.96
C SER A 98 -8.80 5.94 3.97
N ASN A 99 -9.18 6.47 2.80
CA ASN A 99 -8.28 6.91 1.74
C ASN A 99 -8.13 8.44 1.69
N MET A 100 -7.75 9.02 2.82
CA MET A 100 -7.60 10.48 2.96
C MET A 100 -6.52 11.08 2.05
N ARG A 101 -5.50 10.30 1.69
CA ARG A 101 -4.45 10.74 0.75
C ARG A 101 -5.02 11.07 -0.63
N ALA A 102 -5.92 10.22 -1.15
CA ALA A 102 -6.57 10.46 -2.42
C ALA A 102 -7.50 11.69 -2.38
N VAL A 103 -8.17 11.93 -1.24
CA VAL A 103 -8.98 13.15 -1.03
C VAL A 103 -8.11 14.39 -1.04
N ASN A 104 -6.99 14.39 -0.31
CA ASN A 104 -6.06 15.53 -0.28
C ASN A 104 -5.48 15.82 -1.67
N LEU A 105 -5.10 14.77 -2.41
CA LEU A 105 -4.62 14.90 -3.79
C LEU A 105 -5.70 15.47 -4.73
N ALA A 106 -6.97 15.08 -4.55
CA ALA A 106 -8.08 15.62 -5.32
C ALA A 106 -8.30 17.12 -5.05
N VAL A 107 -8.09 17.58 -3.80
CA VAL A 107 -8.13 18.99 -3.44
C VAL A 107 -6.95 19.75 -4.05
N GLU A 108 -5.73 19.22 -3.96
CA GLU A 108 -4.52 19.81 -4.57
C GLU A 108 -4.65 19.96 -6.09
N LYS A 109 -5.28 18.99 -6.75
CA LYS A 109 -5.58 19.01 -8.19
C LYS A 109 -6.80 19.86 -8.56
N ASN A 110 -7.44 20.55 -7.60
CA ASN A 110 -8.65 21.34 -7.79
C ASN A 110 -9.85 20.54 -8.37
N LEU A 111 -9.90 19.22 -8.13
CA LEU A 111 -11.03 18.38 -8.50
C LEU A 111 -12.16 18.48 -7.46
N VAL A 112 -11.78 18.61 -6.19
CA VAL A 112 -12.67 18.76 -5.03
C VAL A 112 -12.34 20.09 -4.34
N ASN A 113 -13.37 20.83 -3.91
CA ASN A 113 -13.15 22.09 -3.20
C ASN A 113 -12.60 21.82 -1.78
N PRO A 114 -11.67 22.64 -1.27
CA PRO A 114 -11.14 22.49 0.09
C PRO A 114 -12.26 22.64 1.14
N GLU A 115 -12.01 22.21 2.37
CA GLU A 115 -12.96 22.31 3.49
C GLU A 115 -14.30 21.58 3.24
N LEU A 116 -14.22 20.32 2.76
CA LEU A 116 -15.38 19.47 2.49
C LEU A 116 -16.39 19.48 3.65
N GLU A 117 -15.89 19.40 4.89
CA GLU A 117 -16.70 19.33 6.12
C GLU A 117 -17.65 20.50 6.32
N LYS A 118 -17.32 21.70 5.82
CA LYS A 118 -18.17 22.89 5.93
C LYS A 118 -19.38 22.83 4.98
N ARG A 119 -19.35 21.94 3.98
CA ARG A 119 -20.42 21.74 2.99
C ARG A 119 -21.30 20.54 3.32
N LEU A 120 -20.96 19.78 4.37
CA LEU A 120 -21.71 18.61 4.79
C LEU A 120 -22.89 19.01 5.69
N GLY A 121 -23.93 18.17 5.67
CA GLY A 121 -24.97 18.22 6.71
C GLY A 121 -24.43 17.72 8.05
N ILE A 122 -25.08 18.12 9.15
CA ILE A 122 -24.63 17.87 10.54
C ILE A 122 -24.27 16.39 10.78
N THR A 123 -25.09 15.45 10.29
CA THR A 123 -24.85 14.01 10.46
C THR A 123 -23.56 13.57 9.78
N GLU A 124 -23.33 13.99 8.54
CA GLU A 124 -22.12 13.61 7.81
C GLU A 124 -20.88 14.31 8.34
N THR A 125 -20.99 15.55 8.82
CA THR A 125 -19.91 16.20 9.55
C THR A 125 -19.53 15.39 10.78
N LEU A 126 -20.49 14.96 11.60
CA LEU A 126 -20.21 14.16 12.79
C LEU A 126 -19.55 12.82 12.45
N LEU A 127 -20.04 12.15 11.41
CA LEU A 127 -19.47 10.89 10.95
C LEU A 127 -18.05 11.08 10.38
N ALA A 128 -17.82 12.14 9.61
CA ALA A 128 -16.49 12.48 9.09
C ALA A 128 -15.51 12.82 10.22
N THR A 129 -15.91 13.62 11.20
CA THR A 129 -15.11 13.92 12.39
C THR A 129 -14.78 12.65 13.17
N ARG A 130 -15.76 11.75 13.36
CA ARG A 130 -15.52 10.45 13.98
C ARG A 130 -14.48 9.64 13.21
N ARG A 131 -14.61 9.52 11.88
CA ARG A 131 -13.63 8.82 11.03
C ARG A 131 -12.24 9.44 11.13
N MET A 132 -12.13 10.77 11.19
CA MET A 132 -10.84 11.46 11.36
C MET A 132 -10.19 11.16 12.71
N ILE A 133 -10.95 11.23 13.80
CA ILE A 133 -10.44 10.89 15.15
C ILE A 133 -10.01 9.42 15.19
N GLU A 134 -10.84 8.53 14.65
CA GLU A 134 -10.52 7.10 14.63
C GLU A 134 -9.29 6.81 13.76
N SER A 135 -9.08 7.54 12.65
CA SER A 135 -7.95 7.36 11.71
C SER A 135 -6.61 7.97 12.19
N GLU A 136 -6.61 8.72 13.30
CA GLU A 136 -5.45 9.45 13.76
C GLU A 136 -4.36 8.54 14.37
N ILE A 137 -3.13 8.70 13.89
CA ILE A 137 -1.93 8.03 14.40
C ILE A 137 -0.93 9.09 14.85
N ALA A 138 -0.63 9.12 16.15
CA ALA A 138 0.39 9.98 16.73
C ALA A 138 1.78 9.34 16.57
N LEU A 139 2.66 10.01 15.80
CA LEU A 139 3.96 9.47 15.39
C LEU A 139 5.05 9.60 16.47
N GLY A 140 4.81 10.39 17.52
CA GLY A 140 5.74 10.57 18.64
C GLY A 140 6.67 11.78 18.52
N ASP A 141 6.79 12.40 17.34
CA ASP A 141 7.47 13.68 17.10
C ASP A 141 6.54 14.91 17.31
N GLY A 142 5.35 14.68 17.86
CA GLY A 142 4.29 15.68 17.96
C GLY A 142 3.46 15.84 16.68
N ALA A 143 3.79 15.14 15.59
CA ALA A 143 2.98 15.09 14.38
C ALA A 143 1.95 13.95 14.45
N ASN A 144 0.77 14.22 13.90
CA ASN A 144 -0.28 13.24 13.70
C ASN A 144 -0.52 13.04 12.21
N ILE A 145 -0.77 11.79 11.82
CA ILE A 145 -1.20 11.44 10.47
C ILE A 145 -2.57 10.80 10.52
N TYR A 146 -3.33 10.94 9.44
CA TYR A 146 -4.55 10.18 9.24
C TYR A 146 -4.19 8.91 8.45
N GLY A 147 -4.10 7.80 9.17
CA GLY A 147 -3.74 6.51 8.63
C GLY A 147 -4.95 5.75 8.11
N ASN A 148 -4.72 4.86 7.14
CA ASN A 148 -5.73 3.87 6.78
C ASN A 148 -5.88 2.78 7.85
N ASP A 149 -6.89 1.92 7.73
CA ASP A 149 -7.20 0.86 8.70
C ASP A 149 -5.98 -0.02 8.97
N PHE A 150 -5.31 -0.46 7.90
CA PHE A 150 -4.07 -1.22 7.99
C PHE A 150 -2.95 -0.49 8.74
N GLN A 151 -2.74 0.79 8.47
CA GLN A 151 -1.72 1.57 9.17
C GLN A 151 -2.04 1.69 10.66
N ARG A 152 -3.31 1.80 11.04
CA ARG A 152 -3.73 1.83 12.45
C ARG A 152 -3.50 0.49 13.14
N ASP A 153 -3.90 -0.59 12.49
CA ASP A 153 -3.73 -1.93 13.03
C ASP A 153 -2.24 -2.26 13.15
N LEU A 154 -1.44 -1.98 12.12
CA LEU A 154 0.01 -2.13 12.16
C LEU A 154 0.64 -1.31 13.29
N TRP A 155 0.27 -0.04 13.45
CA TRP A 155 0.80 0.80 14.52
C TRP A 155 0.46 0.27 15.92
N ARG A 156 -0.73 -0.30 16.09
CA ARG A 156 -1.17 -0.91 17.36
C ARG A 156 -0.39 -2.18 17.66
N GLU A 157 -0.27 -3.07 16.68
CA GLU A 157 0.42 -4.34 16.84
C GLU A 157 1.93 -4.15 17.08
N LEU A 158 2.57 -3.20 16.39
CA LEU A 158 3.99 -2.85 16.62
C LEU A 158 4.30 -2.40 18.07
N ARG A 159 3.30 -1.92 18.81
CA ARG A 159 3.46 -1.55 20.23
C ARG A 159 3.33 -2.73 21.18
N GLN A 160 2.57 -3.76 20.81
CA GLN A 160 2.20 -4.87 21.68
C GLN A 160 3.03 -6.13 21.41
N ALA A 161 3.18 -6.49 20.13
CA ALA A 161 3.87 -7.70 19.72
C ALA A 161 5.37 -7.49 19.61
N ARG A 162 6.12 -8.56 19.85
CA ARG A 162 7.56 -8.62 19.58
C ARG A 162 7.84 -9.05 18.15
N TRP A 163 7.03 -9.96 17.62
CA TRP A 163 7.13 -10.45 16.25
C TRP A 163 5.87 -10.05 15.50
N THR A 164 6.01 -9.18 14.50
CA THR A 164 4.88 -8.67 13.71
C THR A 164 5.08 -9.03 12.25
N SER A 165 4.10 -9.69 11.65
CA SER A 165 4.02 -9.90 10.19
C SER A 165 2.93 -9.02 9.62
N ALA A 166 3.28 -8.16 8.67
CA ALA A 166 2.35 -7.21 8.07
C ALA A 166 2.34 -7.35 6.55
N THR A 167 1.16 -7.71 6.03
CA THR A 167 0.95 -7.82 4.59
C THR A 167 0.13 -6.63 4.11
N ALA A 168 0.59 -5.91 3.09
CA ALA A 168 -0.23 -4.90 2.41
C ALA A 168 0.34 -4.54 1.02
N PRO A 169 -0.45 -3.94 0.12
CA PRO A 169 0.07 -3.34 -1.10
C PRO A 169 1.16 -2.29 -0.81
N THR A 170 2.15 -2.13 -1.71
CA THR A 170 3.24 -1.13 -1.56
C THR A 170 2.70 0.30 -1.40
N ALA A 171 1.56 0.60 -2.05
CA ALA A 171 0.86 1.89 -1.95
C ALA A 171 0.25 2.18 -0.56
N ALA A 172 0.20 1.20 0.36
CA ALA A 172 -0.35 1.37 1.70
C ALA A 172 0.60 2.15 2.64
N GLY A 173 1.84 2.44 2.23
CA GLY A 173 2.78 3.25 3.01
C GLY A 173 3.36 2.53 4.23
N LYS A 174 3.63 1.23 4.10
CA LYS A 174 4.24 0.38 5.15
C LYS A 174 5.57 0.93 5.66
N THR A 175 6.52 1.18 4.74
CA THR A 175 7.88 1.64 5.06
C THR A 175 7.85 2.95 5.85
N PHE A 176 7.05 3.92 5.40
CA PHE A 176 6.85 5.19 6.10
C PHE A 176 6.40 4.99 7.55
N LEU A 177 5.38 4.16 7.78
CA LEU A 177 4.88 3.94 9.13
C LEU A 177 5.93 3.27 10.02
N VAL A 178 6.62 2.25 9.50
CA VAL A 178 7.65 1.51 10.24
C VAL A 178 8.87 2.37 10.54
N VAL A 179 9.28 3.27 9.62
CA VAL A 179 10.36 4.25 9.86
C VAL A 179 9.97 5.24 10.94
N ASN A 180 8.74 5.74 10.96
CA ASN A 180 8.32 6.63 12.06
C ASN A 180 8.23 5.88 13.39
N TRP A 181 7.75 4.63 13.38
CA TRP A 181 7.71 3.79 14.57
C TRP A 181 9.12 3.52 15.12
N LEU A 182 10.07 3.09 14.27
CA LEU A 182 11.43 2.77 14.74
C LEU A 182 12.11 4.02 15.32
N LEU A 183 11.95 5.19 14.69
CA LEU A 183 12.52 6.43 15.18
C LEU A 183 11.87 6.88 16.50
N SER A 184 10.57 6.64 16.68
CA SER A 184 9.92 6.86 17.98
C SER A 184 10.52 5.98 19.08
N GLN A 185 10.86 4.72 18.78
CA GLN A 185 11.49 3.82 19.77
C GLN A 185 12.90 4.28 20.14
N ILE A 186 13.67 4.77 19.17
CA ILE A 186 15.00 5.32 19.41
C ILE A 186 14.92 6.62 20.23
N ALA A 187 13.99 7.52 19.88
CA ALA A 187 13.77 8.79 20.59
C ALA A 187 13.35 8.55 22.06
N GLU A 188 12.54 7.52 22.31
CA GLU A 188 12.15 7.08 23.66
C GLU A 188 13.24 6.26 24.39
N LYS A 189 14.42 6.07 23.78
CA LYS A 189 15.55 5.28 24.30
C LYS A 189 15.19 3.82 24.61
N LYS A 190 14.26 3.25 23.83
CA LYS A 190 13.85 1.84 23.90
C LYS A 190 14.61 0.94 22.93
N ALA A 191 15.29 1.54 21.96
CA ALA A 191 16.14 0.85 20.99
C ALA A 191 17.39 1.70 20.72
N GLU A 192 18.53 1.03 20.63
CA GLU A 192 19.82 1.63 20.33
C GLU A 192 20.40 1.09 19.03
N LEU A 193 20.27 -0.21 18.75
CA LEU A 193 20.73 -0.80 17.49
C LEU A 193 19.58 -1.42 16.71
N VAL A 194 19.33 -0.87 15.52
CA VAL A 194 18.27 -1.31 14.61
C VAL A 194 18.88 -1.79 13.30
N VAL A 195 18.39 -2.93 12.81
CA VAL A 195 18.73 -3.45 11.48
C VAL A 195 17.50 -3.40 10.58
N PHE A 196 17.61 -2.74 9.44
CA PHE A 196 16.60 -2.68 8.40
C PHE A 196 17.11 -3.40 7.15
N ILE A 197 16.41 -4.45 6.74
CA ILE A 197 16.79 -5.33 5.63
C ILE A 197 15.90 -5.01 4.44
N ALA A 198 16.53 -4.59 3.34
CA ALA A 198 15.86 -4.26 2.09
C ALA A 198 16.41 -5.13 0.95
N PRO A 199 15.59 -5.54 -0.02
CA PRO A 199 16.00 -6.54 -1.00
C PRO A 199 16.91 -6.01 -2.11
N THR A 200 16.97 -4.69 -2.31
CA THR A 200 17.74 -4.07 -3.39
C THR A 200 18.54 -2.86 -2.91
N ARG A 201 19.64 -2.56 -3.60
CA ARG A 201 20.47 -1.38 -3.32
C ARG A 201 19.74 -0.06 -3.54
N ALA A 202 18.76 -0.03 -4.44
CA ALA A 202 17.94 1.15 -4.67
C ALA A 202 17.07 1.43 -3.44
N LEU A 203 16.38 0.41 -2.93
CA LEU A 203 15.53 0.54 -1.75
C LEU A 203 16.35 0.86 -0.48
N VAL A 204 17.54 0.29 -0.33
CA VAL A 204 18.48 0.68 0.74
C VAL A 204 18.75 2.19 0.72
N SER A 205 19.09 2.73 -0.45
CA SER A 205 19.37 4.17 -0.59
C SER A 205 18.14 5.05 -0.33
N GLU A 206 16.95 4.55 -0.63
CA GLU A 206 15.68 5.24 -0.39
C GLU A 206 15.35 5.29 1.10
N ILE A 207 15.39 4.14 1.78
CA ILE A 207 15.15 4.03 3.22
C ILE A 207 16.20 4.84 3.99
N GLU A 208 17.47 4.84 3.57
CA GLU A 208 18.53 5.63 4.20
C GLU A 208 18.20 7.13 4.19
N LYS A 209 17.71 7.65 3.06
CA LYS A 209 17.27 9.04 2.97
C LYS A 209 16.02 9.30 3.81
N GLU A 210 15.07 8.37 3.83
CA GLU A 210 13.85 8.48 4.62
C GLU A 210 14.15 8.50 6.13
N VAL A 211 15.02 7.61 6.62
CA VAL A 211 15.46 7.56 8.01
C VAL A 211 16.20 8.84 8.41
N LEU A 212 17.12 9.34 7.57
CA LEU A 212 17.84 10.58 7.86
C LEU A 212 16.90 11.79 7.91
N SER A 213 16.06 11.96 6.89
CA SER A 213 15.12 13.09 6.82
C SER A 213 14.09 13.06 7.95
N THR A 214 13.61 11.87 8.32
CA THR A 214 12.64 11.72 9.41
C THR A 214 13.32 11.81 10.77
N GLY A 215 14.53 11.29 10.93
CA GLY A 215 15.29 11.32 12.19
C GLY A 215 15.56 12.75 12.68
N HIS A 216 15.78 13.70 11.76
CA HIS A 216 15.90 15.11 12.11
C HIS A 216 14.62 15.69 12.78
N ARG A 217 13.43 15.18 12.42
CA ARG A 217 12.16 15.63 13.02
C ARG A 217 12.01 15.15 14.47
N PHE A 218 12.51 13.95 14.77
CA PHE A 218 12.48 13.37 16.11
C PHE A 218 13.55 13.94 17.04
N GLY A 219 14.48 14.77 16.54
CA GLY A 219 15.52 15.41 17.36
C GLY A 219 16.49 14.42 18.02
N ILE A 220 16.80 13.31 17.33
CA ILE A 220 17.66 12.26 17.90
C ILE A 220 19.13 12.69 17.77
N ASP A 221 19.74 13.07 18.89
CA ASP A 221 21.15 13.44 18.94
C ASP A 221 22.06 12.23 18.65
N GLY A 222 23.00 12.41 17.73
CA GLY A 222 24.02 11.40 17.44
C GLY A 222 23.54 10.16 16.68
N LEU A 223 22.35 10.19 16.06
CA LEU A 223 21.84 9.10 15.22
C LEU A 223 22.83 8.76 14.10
N ARG A 224 23.37 7.54 14.14
CA ARG A 224 24.21 6.98 13.07
C ARG A 224 23.33 6.20 12.11
N VAL A 225 23.42 6.51 10.81
CA VAL A 225 22.78 5.71 9.77
C VAL A 225 23.87 5.21 8.83
N SER A 226 23.88 3.91 8.55
CA SER A 226 24.89 3.32 7.68
C SER A 226 24.32 2.16 6.85
N SER A 227 24.69 2.14 5.57
CA SER A 227 24.45 1.02 4.68
C SER A 227 25.70 0.18 4.40
N LEU A 228 26.82 0.47 5.08
CA LEU A 228 28.08 -0.26 4.99
C LEU A 228 28.24 -1.29 6.12
N PRO A 229 28.64 -2.54 5.82
CA PRO A 229 28.79 -3.60 6.82
C PRO A 229 30.11 -3.44 7.59
N ILE A 230 30.23 -2.37 8.40
CA ILE A 230 31.41 -2.05 9.19
C ILE A 230 31.12 -2.39 10.66
N ALA A 231 31.96 -3.24 11.27
CA ALA A 231 31.76 -3.76 12.63
C ALA A 231 31.63 -2.68 13.71
N GLN A 232 32.27 -1.51 13.52
CA GLN A 232 32.22 -0.38 14.46
C GLN A 232 30.80 0.16 14.66
N PHE A 233 29.88 -0.03 13.72
CA PHE A 233 28.51 0.42 13.90
C PHE A 233 27.67 -0.50 14.82
N GLY A 234 28.21 -1.66 15.22
CA GLY A 234 27.59 -2.56 16.20
C GLY A 234 28.12 -2.38 17.63
N ASP A 235 28.81 -1.27 17.92
CA ASP A 235 29.48 -1.04 19.21
C ASP A 235 28.55 -0.58 20.36
N GLY A 236 27.29 -0.22 20.05
CA GLY A 236 26.34 0.30 21.04
C GLY A 236 26.77 1.61 21.70
N MET A 237 27.57 2.44 21.02
CA MET A 237 28.02 3.74 21.56
C MET A 237 27.07 4.89 21.25
N ALA A 238 26.20 4.72 20.27
CA ALA A 238 25.24 5.71 19.82
C ALA A 238 24.04 5.02 19.14
N PRO A 239 22.84 5.64 19.16
CA PRO A 239 21.70 5.13 18.42
C PRO A 239 22.05 4.95 16.95
N THR A 240 21.90 3.73 16.44
CA THR A 240 22.40 3.33 15.13
C THR A 240 21.36 2.55 14.35
N VAL A 241 21.10 2.98 13.11
CA VAL A 241 20.23 2.30 12.16
C VAL A 241 21.09 1.78 11.01
N LEU A 242 21.16 0.46 10.89
CA LEU A 242 21.89 -0.26 9.85
C LEU A 242 20.93 -0.68 8.75
N ILE A 243 21.17 -0.21 7.51
CA ILE A 243 20.26 -0.46 6.39
C ILE A 243 20.98 -1.32 5.35
N PHE A 244 20.66 -2.60 5.31
CA PHE A 244 21.41 -3.60 4.57
C PHE A 244 20.56 -4.35 3.56
N THR A 245 21.24 -4.91 2.55
CA THR A 245 20.71 -6.06 1.84
C THR A 245 21.02 -7.33 2.64
N GLN A 246 20.33 -8.43 2.35
CA GLN A 246 20.59 -9.72 3.01
C GLN A 246 22.09 -10.14 2.95
N GLU A 247 22.77 -9.88 1.84
CA GLU A 247 24.19 -10.21 1.70
C GLU A 247 25.07 -9.31 2.57
N ARG A 248 24.73 -8.01 2.69
CA ARG A 248 25.48 -7.08 3.56
C ARG A 248 25.26 -7.37 5.03
N LEU A 249 24.06 -7.79 5.42
CA LEU A 249 23.79 -8.23 6.79
C LEU A 249 24.64 -9.46 7.13
N HIS A 250 24.70 -10.46 6.24
CA HIS A 250 25.54 -11.63 6.44
C HIS A 250 27.02 -11.26 6.60
N LEU A 251 27.54 -10.33 5.79
CA LEU A 251 28.91 -9.82 5.94
C LEU A 251 29.11 -9.11 7.29
N PHE A 252 28.16 -8.26 7.71
CA PHE A 252 28.23 -7.55 8.98
C PHE A 252 28.27 -8.52 10.17
N LEU A 253 27.37 -9.50 10.22
CA LEU A 253 27.30 -10.51 11.29
C LEU A 253 28.54 -11.41 11.36
N ASN A 254 29.31 -11.52 10.28
CA ASN A 254 30.58 -12.26 10.25
C ASN A 254 31.81 -11.37 10.53
N ALA A 255 31.68 -10.05 10.37
CA ALA A 255 32.76 -9.10 10.60
C ALA A 255 32.84 -8.66 12.08
N VAL A 256 31.73 -8.73 12.81
CA VAL A 256 31.68 -8.41 14.25
C VAL A 256 32.32 -9.52 15.08
N PRO A 257 33.18 -9.18 16.07
CA PRO A 257 33.89 -10.16 16.88
C PRO A 257 32.99 -10.89 17.89
N ALA A 258 31.86 -10.28 18.25
CA ALA A 258 30.82 -10.85 19.10
C ALA A 258 29.44 -10.48 18.52
N PRO A 259 28.39 -11.28 18.81
CA PRO A 259 27.04 -10.97 18.36
C PRO A 259 26.59 -9.60 18.91
N PRO A 260 26.20 -8.65 18.05
CA PRO A 260 25.76 -7.34 18.50
C PRO A 260 24.37 -7.44 19.14
N SER A 261 24.13 -6.59 20.14
CA SER A 261 22.82 -6.43 20.78
C SER A 261 21.89 -5.69 19.85
N ILE A 262 21.04 -6.39 19.11
CA ILE A 262 20.09 -5.82 18.15
C ILE A 262 18.71 -5.78 18.81
N ASP A 263 18.12 -4.58 18.92
CA ASP A 263 16.83 -4.38 19.58
C ASP A 263 15.65 -4.55 18.61
N ILE A 264 15.84 -4.15 17.35
CA ILE A 264 14.81 -4.19 16.31
C ILE A 264 15.42 -4.69 15.00
N ALA A 265 14.77 -5.68 14.38
CA ALA A 265 15.07 -6.18 13.05
C ALA A 265 13.84 -6.06 12.15
N ILE A 266 13.96 -5.26 11.08
CA ILE A 266 12.90 -5.07 10.09
C ILE A 266 13.31 -5.78 8.80
N VAL A 267 12.42 -6.61 8.25
CA VAL A 267 12.60 -7.33 6.99
C VAL A 267 11.58 -6.83 5.99
N ASP A 268 12.01 -6.03 5.02
CA ASP A 268 11.14 -5.57 3.94
C ASP A 268 11.16 -6.52 2.73
N GLU A 269 10.02 -6.63 2.08
CA GLU A 269 9.75 -7.60 0.99
C GLU A 269 10.06 -9.05 1.42
N ALA A 270 9.60 -9.44 2.62
CA ALA A 270 9.89 -10.72 3.27
C ALA A 270 9.45 -11.95 2.46
N GLN A 271 8.52 -11.83 1.50
CA GLN A 271 8.17 -12.92 0.58
C GLN A 271 9.35 -13.37 -0.29
N LYS A 272 10.42 -12.57 -0.38
CA LYS A 272 11.68 -12.99 -1.02
C LYS A 272 12.44 -14.07 -0.25
N LEU A 273 11.99 -14.46 0.94
CA LEU A 273 12.40 -15.70 1.60
C LEU A 273 12.18 -16.94 0.71
N GLU A 274 11.24 -16.88 -0.23
CA GLU A 274 10.99 -17.95 -1.20
C GLU A 274 12.05 -18.03 -2.33
N GLU A 275 12.93 -17.03 -2.46
CA GLU A 275 14.02 -17.03 -3.47
C GLU A 275 15.17 -17.98 -3.05
N ARG A 276 15.53 -18.95 -3.90
CA ARG A 276 16.49 -20.03 -3.58
C ARG A 276 17.72 -19.63 -2.76
N LEU A 277 18.63 -18.83 -3.32
CA LEU A 277 19.92 -18.54 -2.68
C LEU A 277 19.81 -17.40 -1.66
N ARG A 278 18.93 -16.42 -1.94
CA ARG A 278 18.79 -15.21 -1.14
C ARG A 278 17.96 -15.43 0.12
N GLY A 279 16.91 -16.24 0.00
CA GLY A 279 16.08 -16.66 1.12
C GLY A 279 16.86 -17.44 2.17
N VAL A 280 17.75 -18.35 1.77
CA VAL A 280 18.60 -19.10 2.72
C VAL A 280 19.53 -18.16 3.50
N ILE A 281 20.14 -17.16 2.84
CA ILE A 281 21.01 -16.18 3.51
C ILE A 281 20.19 -15.32 4.50
N LEU A 282 19.00 -14.90 4.10
CA LEU A 282 18.12 -14.10 4.94
C LEU A 282 17.61 -14.89 6.15
N GLN A 283 17.22 -16.15 5.96
CA GLN A 283 16.78 -17.05 7.03
C GLN A 283 17.91 -17.28 8.05
N ASP A 284 19.13 -17.62 7.58
CA ASP A 284 20.30 -17.76 8.47
C ASP A 284 20.54 -16.49 9.29
N ALA A 285 20.45 -15.32 8.65
CA ALA A 285 20.64 -14.05 9.35
C ALA A 285 19.56 -13.78 10.41
N ILE A 286 18.28 -14.04 10.09
CA ILE A 286 17.16 -13.89 11.03
C ILE A 286 17.35 -14.84 12.23
N GLU A 287 17.62 -16.12 11.98
CA GLU A 287 17.83 -17.11 13.03
C GLU A 287 19.01 -16.74 13.94
N ARG A 288 20.11 -16.24 13.38
CA ARG A 288 21.26 -15.80 14.16
C ARG A 288 20.92 -14.61 15.05
N ILE A 289 20.21 -13.61 14.52
CA ILE A 289 19.77 -12.45 15.31
C ILE A 289 18.84 -12.90 16.43
N ALA A 290 17.83 -13.72 16.12
CA ALA A 290 16.85 -14.21 17.08
C ALA A 290 17.49 -15.05 18.20
N ARG A 291 18.45 -15.93 17.86
CA ARG A 291 19.17 -16.75 18.85
C ARG A 291 20.08 -15.92 19.75
N SER A 292 20.71 -14.88 19.22
CA SER A 292 21.62 -14.01 20.00
C SER A 292 20.90 -12.89 20.76
N ASN A 293 19.67 -12.56 20.38
CA ASN A 293 18.91 -11.43 20.93
C ASN A 293 17.47 -11.87 21.24
N GLY A 294 17.26 -12.48 22.40
CA GLY A 294 15.94 -13.01 22.81
C GLY A 294 14.83 -11.95 22.97
N ASP A 295 15.21 -10.69 23.20
CA ASP A 295 14.28 -9.56 23.33
C ASP A 295 14.14 -8.73 22.04
N CYS A 296 14.81 -9.13 20.95
CA CYS A 296 14.75 -8.42 19.67
C CYS A 296 13.32 -8.43 19.10
N ARG A 297 12.85 -7.27 18.66
CA ARG A 297 11.58 -7.13 17.95
C ARG A 297 11.77 -7.34 16.46
N PHE A 298 11.03 -8.29 15.90
CA PHE A 298 11.03 -8.56 14.47
C PHE A 298 9.79 -7.99 13.79
N VAL A 299 9.99 -7.29 12.67
CA VAL A 299 8.92 -6.75 11.84
C VAL A 299 9.11 -7.22 10.42
N PHE A 300 8.20 -8.06 9.93
CA PHE A 300 8.21 -8.57 8.56
C PHE A 300 7.19 -7.82 7.73
N LEU A 301 7.63 -7.22 6.63
CA LEU A 301 6.78 -6.51 5.67
C LEU A 301 6.79 -7.28 4.36
N SER A 302 5.61 -7.61 3.84
CA SER A 302 5.50 -8.26 2.54
C SER A 302 4.33 -7.73 1.72
N PRO A 303 4.45 -7.57 0.39
CA PRO A 303 3.30 -7.42 -0.48
C PRO A 303 2.55 -8.75 -0.66
N HIS A 304 1.23 -8.71 -0.43
CA HIS A 304 0.26 -9.72 -0.84
C HIS A 304 0.67 -11.19 -0.59
N THR A 305 1.21 -11.51 0.60
CA THR A 305 1.53 -12.89 0.97
C THR A 305 0.28 -13.65 1.37
N SER A 306 0.07 -14.83 0.79
CA SER A 306 -1.08 -15.69 1.07
C SER A 306 -1.05 -16.31 2.48
N ASN A 307 0.14 -16.45 3.08
CA ASN A 307 0.38 -17.07 4.38
C ASN A 307 1.31 -16.21 5.25
N PRO A 308 0.86 -15.02 5.72
CA PRO A 308 1.69 -14.14 6.54
C PRO A 308 2.10 -14.74 7.90
N ASP A 309 1.34 -15.73 8.38
CA ASP A 309 1.61 -16.45 9.63
C ASP A 309 2.92 -17.26 9.59
N LEU A 310 3.37 -17.70 8.40
CA LEU A 310 4.62 -18.46 8.27
C LEU A 310 5.85 -17.63 8.65
N LEU A 311 5.82 -16.32 8.45
CA LEU A 311 6.93 -15.41 8.76
C LEU A 311 7.16 -15.27 10.27
N VAL A 312 6.14 -15.57 11.07
CA VAL A 312 6.18 -15.49 12.53
C VAL A 312 6.15 -16.86 13.20
N ALA A 313 6.04 -17.94 12.42
CA ALA A 313 6.04 -19.31 12.93
C ALA A 313 7.37 -19.70 13.60
N ASP A 314 8.47 -19.07 13.18
CA ASP A 314 9.81 -19.30 13.74
C ASP A 314 10.07 -18.47 15.02
N ALA A 315 9.07 -17.76 15.53
CA ALA A 315 9.20 -16.99 16.77
C ALA A 315 9.47 -17.93 17.97
N PRO A 316 10.35 -17.56 18.91
CA PRO A 316 10.61 -18.36 20.11
C PRO A 316 9.33 -18.60 20.93
N GLU A 317 9.22 -19.75 21.60
CA GLU A 317 8.07 -20.07 22.46
C GLU A 317 7.86 -19.01 23.55
N GLY A 318 6.62 -18.56 23.72
CA GLY A 318 6.25 -17.51 24.68
C GLY A 318 6.47 -16.07 24.17
N THR A 319 6.81 -15.89 22.90
CA THR A 319 6.91 -14.58 22.26
C THR A 319 5.53 -14.11 21.77
N ASP A 320 5.17 -12.86 22.07
CA ASP A 320 3.96 -12.25 21.55
C ASP A 320 4.10 -12.01 20.04
N VAL A 321 3.24 -12.66 19.27
CA VAL A 321 3.20 -12.63 17.82
C VAL A 321 1.92 -11.93 17.36
N ALA A 322 2.04 -11.07 16.36
CA ALA A 322 0.91 -10.45 15.68
C ALA A 322 1.00 -10.61 14.17
N VAL A 323 -0.16 -10.81 13.55
CA VAL A 323 -0.31 -10.87 12.09
C VAL A 323 -1.33 -9.83 11.68
N VAL A 324 -0.88 -8.86 10.88
CA VAL A 324 -1.70 -7.76 10.37
C VAL A 324 -2.08 -8.10 8.92
N PRO A 325 -3.36 -8.42 8.66
CA PRO A 325 -3.81 -8.83 7.34
C PRO A 325 -3.77 -7.67 6.33
N GLY A 326 -3.86 -8.04 5.05
CA GLY A 326 -3.92 -7.13 3.90
C GLY A 326 -4.93 -6.00 4.06
N ALA A 327 -4.51 -4.77 3.75
CA ALA A 327 -5.42 -3.65 3.54
C ALA A 327 -6.22 -3.81 2.24
N SER A 328 -7.42 -3.25 2.18
CA SER A 328 -8.11 -3.07 0.90
C SER A 328 -7.29 -2.15 -0.03
N PRO A 329 -7.41 -2.31 -1.37
CA PRO A 329 -6.69 -1.46 -2.30
C PRO A 329 -6.96 0.02 -2.03
N THR A 330 -5.92 0.85 -2.07
CA THR A 330 -6.03 2.31 -1.98
C THR A 330 -5.95 3.00 -3.33
N VAL A 331 -5.70 2.22 -4.39
CA VAL A 331 -5.61 2.65 -5.78
C VAL A 331 -6.37 1.67 -6.64
N THR A 332 -7.00 2.16 -7.71
CA THR A 332 -7.59 1.30 -8.73
C THR A 332 -6.53 0.88 -9.74
N GLN A 333 -6.70 -0.30 -10.30
CA GLN A 333 -5.87 -0.80 -11.38
C GLN A 333 -6.73 -1.19 -12.58
N HIS A 334 -6.43 -0.58 -13.73
CA HIS A 334 -7.00 -0.99 -15.01
C HIS A 334 -5.94 -1.77 -15.80
N LEU A 335 -6.20 -3.05 -16.08
CA LEU A 335 -5.32 -3.87 -16.91
C LEU A 335 -5.72 -3.72 -18.38
N ILE A 336 -4.80 -3.24 -19.21
CA ILE A 336 -5.06 -2.98 -20.62
C ILE A 336 -4.15 -3.85 -21.47
N ALA A 337 -4.74 -4.69 -22.30
CA ALA A 337 -4.05 -5.52 -23.28
C ALA A 337 -3.94 -4.76 -24.61
N ALA A 338 -2.72 -4.63 -25.13
CA ALA A 338 -2.47 -4.13 -26.47
C ALA A 338 -2.13 -5.31 -27.39
N SER A 339 -2.91 -5.50 -28.45
CA SER A 339 -2.73 -6.60 -29.41
C SER A 339 -2.59 -6.09 -30.83
N GLN A 340 -1.71 -6.71 -31.61
CA GLN A 340 -1.49 -6.31 -33.01
C GLN A 340 -2.62 -6.84 -33.90
N ARG A 341 -3.19 -5.98 -34.75
CA ARG A 341 -4.21 -6.41 -35.72
C ARG A 341 -3.60 -7.34 -36.77
N HIS A 342 -4.31 -8.44 -37.04
CA HIS A 342 -3.87 -9.42 -38.03
C HIS A 342 -3.66 -8.76 -39.40
N ARG A 343 -2.49 -9.01 -40.03
CA ARG A 343 -2.06 -8.44 -41.33
C ARG A 343 -1.86 -6.91 -41.38
N LYS A 344 -1.99 -6.20 -40.25
CA LYS A 344 -1.80 -4.75 -40.20
C LYS A 344 -0.83 -4.37 -39.06
N PRO A 345 0.49 -4.47 -39.30
CA PRO A 345 1.46 -4.51 -38.21
C PRO A 345 1.67 -3.18 -37.46
N LYS A 346 1.18 -2.07 -38.02
CA LYS A 346 1.18 -0.75 -37.39
C LYS A 346 -0.11 -0.45 -36.62
N GLU A 347 -1.18 -1.21 -36.84
CA GLU A 347 -2.46 -1.07 -36.15
C GLU A 347 -2.50 -1.99 -34.93
N TRP A 348 -2.80 -1.40 -33.77
CA TRP A 348 -2.92 -2.11 -32.51
C TRP A 348 -4.29 -1.84 -31.91
N THR A 349 -4.89 -2.87 -31.34
CA THR A 349 -6.14 -2.84 -30.59
C THR A 349 -5.86 -2.81 -29.10
N LEU A 350 -6.61 -1.99 -28.37
CA LEU A 350 -6.57 -1.89 -26.91
C LEU A 350 -7.84 -2.52 -26.34
N SER A 351 -7.65 -3.50 -25.47
CA SER A 351 -8.72 -4.17 -24.74
C SER A 351 -8.54 -3.98 -23.24
N LEU A 352 -9.63 -3.70 -22.52
CA LEU A 352 -9.63 -3.71 -21.06
C LEU A 352 -9.83 -5.16 -20.63
N VAL A 353 -8.92 -5.67 -19.81
CA VAL A 353 -9.00 -7.01 -19.24
C VAL A 353 -9.79 -6.92 -17.94
N ASP A 354 -10.89 -7.67 -17.87
CA ASP A 354 -11.73 -7.78 -16.68
C ASP A 354 -12.05 -9.27 -16.44
N GLY A 355 -11.33 -9.88 -15.51
CA GLY A 355 -11.33 -11.33 -15.33
C GLY A 355 -10.89 -12.05 -16.61
N ASP A 356 -11.71 -13.01 -17.07
CA ASP A 356 -11.46 -13.77 -18.30
C ASP A 356 -11.97 -13.07 -19.58
N GLN A 357 -12.52 -11.86 -19.46
CA GLN A 357 -13.08 -11.12 -20.60
C GLN A 357 -12.18 -9.96 -21.02
N GLU A 358 -12.04 -9.81 -22.34
CA GLU A 358 -11.38 -8.66 -22.95
C GLU A 358 -12.41 -7.78 -23.66
N TYR A 359 -12.49 -6.52 -23.25
CA TYR A 359 -13.38 -5.54 -23.87
C TYR A 359 -12.58 -4.58 -24.73
N LEU A 360 -12.72 -4.70 -26.05
CA LEU A 360 -12.13 -3.76 -26.99
C LEU A 360 -12.64 -2.34 -26.71
N PHE A 361 -11.72 -1.39 -26.58
CA PHE A 361 -12.08 0.00 -26.34
C PHE A 361 -11.30 1.05 -27.12
N GLY A 362 -10.31 0.67 -27.91
CA GLY A 362 -9.61 1.63 -28.76
C GLY A 362 -8.65 0.98 -29.73
N GLU A 363 -8.19 1.79 -30.68
CA GLU A 363 -7.17 1.40 -31.64
C GLU A 363 -6.13 2.51 -31.69
N PHE A 364 -4.85 2.16 -31.86
CA PHE A 364 -3.80 3.14 -32.07
C PHE A 364 -2.82 2.66 -33.14
N LEU A 365 -2.20 3.65 -33.78
CA LEU A 365 -1.20 3.45 -34.80
C LEU A 365 0.19 3.68 -34.22
N LEU A 366 1.08 2.71 -34.36
CA LEU A 366 2.51 2.92 -34.09
C LEU A 366 3.18 3.58 -35.31
N PRO A 367 4.04 4.59 -35.11
CA PRO A 367 4.77 5.24 -36.20
C PRO A 367 5.65 4.22 -36.97
N ASP A 368 6.30 3.34 -36.22
CA ASP A 368 7.18 2.30 -36.74
C ASP A 368 6.62 0.90 -36.57
N ARG A 369 7.02 0.00 -37.46
CA ARG A 369 6.67 -1.41 -37.38
C ARG A 369 7.50 -2.04 -36.24
N PRO A 370 6.88 -2.61 -35.20
CA PRO A 370 7.61 -3.35 -34.19
C PRO A 370 8.27 -4.56 -34.87
N VAL A 371 9.60 -4.58 -34.85
CA VAL A 371 10.40 -5.72 -35.32
C VAL A 371 10.36 -6.74 -34.20
N GLY A 372 9.42 -7.68 -34.28
CA GLY A 372 9.23 -8.70 -33.25
C GLY A 372 10.52 -9.49 -33.03
N GLY A 373 11.14 -9.33 -31.86
CA GLY A 373 11.97 -10.38 -31.30
C GLY A 373 11.06 -11.59 -31.10
N GLN A 374 11.35 -12.69 -31.78
CA GLN A 374 10.66 -13.95 -31.54
C GLN A 374 10.81 -14.31 -30.06
N LEU A 375 9.74 -14.15 -29.27
CA LEU A 375 9.56 -14.94 -28.07
C LEU A 375 9.40 -16.39 -28.55
N LYS A 376 10.52 -17.10 -28.65
CA LYS A 376 10.51 -18.54 -28.83
C LYS A 376 9.76 -19.12 -27.64
N ARG A 377 8.62 -19.76 -27.95
CA ARG A 377 7.88 -20.62 -27.02
C ARG A 377 8.76 -21.75 -26.51
#